data_AF-A0A2V8I6N3-F1
#
_entry.id   AF-A0A2V8I6N3-F1
#
_cell.length_a   1.000
_cell.length_b   1.000
_cell.length_c   1.000
_cell.angle_alpha   90.00
_cell.angle_beta   90.00
_cell.angle_gamma   90.00
#
_symmetry.space_group_name_H-M   'P 1'
#
loop_
_entity.id
_entity.type
_entity.pdbx_description
1 polymer ?
#
loop_
_entity_poly.entity_id
_entity_poly.type
_entity_poly.pdbx_seq_one_letter_code
_entity_poly.pdbx_strand_id
1 'polypeptide(L)'
;MNVGGPLGSRASALRLVWLVPVFAGFFTPAAIRGQSGASPGDITFTKDIAPILQRSCQPCHRPDGVAPMPLVTYEQVRPWAREMKMRTSLGPKAGVMPPWFVEKDIGIQKFKNDPSLSDEEIAKIVKWADSGASRGNPADMPASLNFDDSDNWTIGEPDLVLKSKEVTVPATGPDWWGDVGLIPTGLTEDRYVSAVEVREVNDIPKGGTIKTVGGRYAFHHMTYSSIVPGQRDSASAEETATTWPIHEVGRNADIFPPEAGRLLAANSSLSLTAGHIHPNGRETKAHLEFGFKFFPKGYKPLFRRSSRIRRSKSFMLTPR
;
A
#
# COMPACT_ATOMS: atom_id res chain seq x y z
N MET A 1 -63.05 -40.59 42.31
CA MET A 1 -63.48 -41.88 42.91
C MET A 1 -64.26 -42.65 41.85
N ASN A 2 -63.90 -43.92 41.67
CA ASN A 2 -64.53 -45.00 40.87
C ASN A 2 -64.96 -44.71 39.42
N VAL A 3 -64.28 -45.28 38.40
CA VAL A 3 -64.31 -46.68 37.89
C VAL A 3 -65.31 -46.83 36.74
N GLY A 4 -64.82 -47.36 35.60
CA GLY A 4 -65.62 -48.20 34.68
C GLY A 4 -65.75 -47.68 33.25
N GLY A 5 -65.06 -48.32 32.29
CA GLY A 5 -65.40 -48.26 30.85
C GLY A 5 -66.59 -49.18 30.53
N PRO A 6 -66.70 -49.79 29.34
CA PRO A 6 -66.25 -49.42 27.98
C PRO A 6 -67.45 -49.30 27.00
N LEU A 7 -67.23 -48.90 25.74
CA LEU A 7 -68.07 -49.15 24.53
C LEU A 7 -67.32 -48.42 23.39
N GLY A 8 -66.77 -49.06 22.35
CA GLY A 8 -67.45 -49.94 21.41
C GLY A 8 -67.83 -49.14 20.17
N SER A 9 -66.93 -48.94 19.20
CA SER A 9 -67.34 -48.65 17.83
C SER A 9 -66.29 -49.10 16.81
N ARG A 10 -66.77 -49.91 15.87
CA ARG A 10 -66.04 -50.51 14.75
C ARG A 10 -65.83 -49.45 13.69
N ALA A 11 -64.59 -49.26 13.24
CA ALA A 11 -64.31 -48.58 11.98
C ALA A 11 -63.48 -49.53 11.11
N SER A 12 -64.08 -49.92 9.99
CA SER A 12 -63.48 -50.75 8.94
C SER A 12 -62.18 -50.12 8.44
N ALA A 13 -61.08 -50.87 8.51
CA ALA A 13 -59.83 -50.51 7.87
C ALA A 13 -59.95 -50.70 6.35
N LEU A 14 -60.17 -49.60 5.61
CA LEU A 14 -59.80 -49.57 4.19
C LEU A 14 -58.27 -49.55 4.12
N ARG A 15 -57.67 -50.68 3.76
CA ARG A 15 -56.25 -50.76 3.41
C ARG A 15 -56.03 -50.06 2.07
N LEU A 16 -55.65 -48.78 2.10
CA LEU A 16 -55.04 -48.12 0.95
C LEU A 16 -53.61 -48.64 0.83
N VAL A 17 -53.39 -49.57 -0.09
CA VAL A 17 -52.05 -50.01 -0.48
C VAL A 17 -51.41 -48.87 -1.27
N TRP A 18 -50.60 -48.05 -0.60
CA TRP A 18 -49.67 -47.15 -1.29
C TRP A 18 -48.54 -47.99 -1.86
N LEU A 19 -48.57 -48.22 -3.17
CA LEU A 19 -47.40 -48.62 -3.93
C LEU A 19 -46.42 -47.45 -3.91
N VAL A 20 -45.46 -47.49 -2.98
CA VAL A 20 -44.28 -46.62 -3.02
C VAL A 20 -43.37 -47.15 -4.12
N PRO A 21 -43.15 -46.43 -5.23
CA PRO A 21 -42.13 -46.83 -6.19
C PRO A 21 -40.77 -46.66 -5.49
N VAL A 22 -40.09 -47.78 -5.23
CA VAL A 22 -38.69 -47.80 -4.83
C VAL A 22 -37.88 -47.34 -6.05
N PHE A 23 -37.66 -46.04 -6.15
CA PHE A 23 -36.59 -45.51 -7.00
C PHE A 23 -35.28 -45.92 -6.35
N ALA A 24 -34.68 -47.01 -6.85
CA ALA A 24 -33.28 -47.31 -6.62
C ALA A 24 -32.45 -46.20 -7.29
N GLY A 25 -32.24 -45.11 -6.55
CA GLY A 25 -31.32 -44.07 -6.94
C GLY A 25 -29.92 -44.65 -7.01
N PHE A 26 -29.40 -44.82 -8.22
CA PHE A 26 -27.97 -44.98 -8.43
C PHE A 26 -27.29 -43.71 -7.93
N PHE A 27 -26.84 -43.71 -6.68
CA PHE A 27 -25.86 -42.77 -6.20
C PHE A 27 -24.54 -43.11 -6.90
N THR A 28 -24.33 -42.51 -8.06
CA THR A 28 -22.99 -42.42 -8.64
C THR A 28 -22.14 -41.60 -7.66
N PRO A 29 -21.07 -42.15 -7.08
CA PRO A 29 -20.15 -41.32 -6.32
C PRO A 29 -19.58 -40.30 -7.31
N ALA A 30 -19.89 -39.02 -7.09
CA ALA A 30 -19.15 -37.96 -7.74
C ALA A 30 -17.69 -38.15 -7.33
N ALA A 31 -16.86 -38.62 -8.26
CA ALA A 31 -15.43 -38.67 -8.06
C ALA A 31 -15.00 -37.25 -7.65
N ILE A 32 -14.51 -37.11 -6.43
CA ILE A 32 -13.74 -35.93 -6.03
C ILE A 32 -12.56 -35.92 -7.00
N ARG A 33 -12.65 -35.08 -8.04
CA ARG A 33 -11.51 -34.77 -8.90
C ARG A 33 -10.52 -34.06 -8.00
N GLY A 34 -9.59 -34.83 -7.41
CA GLY A 34 -8.32 -34.28 -6.95
C GLY A 34 -7.73 -33.47 -8.10
N GLN A 35 -7.16 -32.30 -7.80
CA GLN A 35 -6.47 -31.50 -8.81
C GLN A 35 -5.51 -32.42 -9.54
N SER A 36 -5.77 -32.66 -10.83
CA SER A 36 -4.87 -33.39 -11.70
C SER A 36 -3.48 -32.79 -11.50
N GLY A 37 -2.52 -33.61 -11.07
CA GLY A 37 -1.14 -33.19 -10.93
C GLY A 37 -0.71 -32.52 -12.23
N ALA A 38 -0.17 -31.31 -12.14
CA ALA A 38 0.33 -30.58 -13.29
C ALA A 38 1.30 -31.49 -14.07
N SER A 39 1.14 -31.55 -15.39
CA SER A 39 2.06 -32.31 -16.24
C SER A 39 3.43 -31.63 -16.23
N PRO A 40 4.53 -32.37 -16.43
CA PRO A 40 5.85 -31.76 -16.56
C PRO A 40 5.84 -30.68 -17.67
N GLY A 41 6.03 -29.41 -17.29
CA GLY A 41 5.98 -28.26 -18.21
C GLY A 41 4.74 -27.38 -18.11
N ASP A 42 3.76 -27.74 -17.29
CA ASP A 42 2.60 -26.88 -16.99
C ASP A 42 2.97 -25.74 -16.04
N ILE A 43 2.33 -24.58 -16.24
CA ILE A 43 2.50 -23.41 -15.37
C ILE A 43 1.79 -23.68 -14.05
N THR A 44 2.49 -23.49 -12.93
CA THR A 44 1.95 -23.73 -11.60
C THR A 44 2.08 -22.53 -10.68
N PHE A 45 1.25 -22.49 -9.63
CA PHE A 45 1.31 -21.41 -8.66
C PHE A 45 2.66 -21.33 -7.97
N THR A 46 3.14 -22.45 -7.40
CA THR A 46 4.33 -22.47 -6.55
C THR A 46 5.59 -22.10 -7.32
N LYS A 47 5.77 -22.65 -8.53
CA LYS A 47 6.98 -22.46 -9.33
C LYS A 47 6.98 -21.18 -10.16
N ASP A 48 5.87 -20.85 -10.81
CA ASP A 48 5.85 -19.83 -11.87
C ASP A 48 5.16 -18.53 -11.46
N ILE A 49 4.06 -18.62 -10.70
CA ILE A 49 3.24 -17.45 -10.36
C ILE A 49 3.69 -16.80 -9.07
N ALA A 50 3.99 -17.57 -8.02
CA ALA A 50 4.39 -17.05 -6.72
C ALA A 50 5.60 -16.10 -6.80
N PRO A 51 6.67 -16.36 -7.58
CA PRO A 51 7.77 -15.42 -7.73
C PRO A 51 7.35 -14.08 -8.38
N ILE A 52 6.44 -14.12 -9.36
CA ILE A 52 5.89 -12.91 -10.01
C ILE A 52 5.10 -12.10 -8.98
N LEU A 53 4.24 -12.77 -8.20
CA LEU A 53 3.44 -12.11 -7.18
C LEU A 53 4.30 -11.52 -6.07
N GLN A 54 5.32 -12.24 -5.59
CA GLN A 54 6.26 -11.74 -4.58
C GLN A 54 6.89 -10.41 -5.02
N ARG A 55 7.40 -10.34 -6.25
CA ARG A 55 8.06 -9.13 -6.75
C ARG A 55 7.09 -7.99 -7.04
N SER A 56 6.00 -8.27 -7.76
CA SER A 56 5.19 -7.24 -8.40
C SER A 56 3.84 -6.98 -7.71
N CYS A 57 3.35 -7.89 -6.88
CA CYS A 57 2.00 -7.81 -6.30
C CYS A 57 2.00 -7.73 -4.77
N GLN A 58 2.81 -8.54 -4.08
CA GLN A 58 2.85 -8.62 -2.62
C GLN A 58 3.32 -7.35 -1.91
N PRO A 59 4.07 -6.40 -2.51
CA PRO A 59 4.27 -5.09 -1.88
C PRO A 59 2.96 -4.40 -1.48
N CYS A 60 1.88 -4.63 -2.24
CA CYS A 60 0.55 -4.09 -1.96
C CYS A 60 -0.43 -5.17 -1.46
N HIS A 61 -0.39 -6.36 -2.05
CA HIS A 61 -1.27 -7.51 -1.78
C HIS A 61 -0.69 -8.45 -0.72
N ARG A 62 -0.35 -7.91 0.44
CA ARG A 62 0.04 -8.68 1.63
C ARG A 62 -0.93 -8.39 2.79
N PRO A 63 -0.98 -9.23 3.84
CA PRO A 63 -1.64 -8.87 5.08
C PRO A 63 -1.22 -7.46 5.52
N ASP A 64 -2.19 -6.65 5.96
CA ASP A 64 -2.01 -5.24 6.34
C ASP A 64 -1.47 -4.29 5.26
N GLY A 65 -1.26 -4.79 4.04
CA GLY A 65 -0.95 -3.99 2.86
C GLY A 65 -2.10 -3.08 2.43
N VAL A 66 -1.84 -2.32 1.37
CA VAL A 66 -2.78 -1.31 0.85
C VAL A 66 -3.86 -1.89 -0.05
N ALA A 67 -3.69 -3.12 -0.54
CA ALA A 67 -4.66 -3.78 -1.40
C ALA A 67 -5.76 -4.49 -0.58
N PRO A 68 -6.99 -4.64 -1.14
CA PRO A 68 -8.13 -5.16 -0.38
C PRO A 68 -8.07 -6.67 -0.10
N MET A 69 -7.13 -7.40 -0.72
CA MET A 69 -6.96 -8.83 -0.52
C MET A 69 -5.48 -9.24 -0.61
N PRO A 70 -5.03 -10.19 0.25
CA PRO A 70 -3.69 -10.73 0.17
C PRO A 70 -3.54 -11.69 -1.03
N LEU A 71 -2.37 -11.69 -1.64
CA LEU A 71 -1.97 -12.59 -2.73
C LEU A 71 -0.67 -13.31 -2.37
N VAL A 72 -0.63 -13.91 -1.17
CA VAL A 72 0.58 -14.52 -0.59
C VAL A 72 0.53 -16.04 -0.69
N THR A 73 -0.55 -16.66 -0.23
CA THR A 73 -0.72 -18.12 -0.25
C THR A 73 -1.57 -18.58 -1.44
N TYR A 74 -1.44 -19.85 -1.83
CA TYR A 74 -2.23 -20.42 -2.91
C TYR A 74 -3.74 -20.27 -2.66
N GLU A 75 -4.16 -20.56 -1.43
CA GLU A 75 -5.55 -20.49 -0.99
C GLU A 75 -6.13 -19.08 -1.13
N GLN A 76 -5.32 -18.06 -0.85
CA GLN A 76 -5.70 -16.66 -1.01
C GLN A 76 -5.74 -16.25 -2.48
N VAL A 77 -4.79 -16.72 -3.30
CA VAL A 77 -4.61 -16.28 -4.70
C VAL A 77 -5.60 -16.97 -5.65
N ARG A 78 -5.84 -18.28 -5.47
CA ARG A 78 -6.64 -19.10 -6.39
C ARG A 78 -8.02 -18.51 -6.72
N PRO A 79 -8.81 -17.98 -5.76
CA PRO A 79 -10.12 -17.38 -6.07
C PRO A 79 -10.05 -16.18 -7.02
N TRP A 80 -8.90 -15.50 -7.09
CA TRP A 80 -8.70 -14.29 -7.89
C TRP A 80 -8.02 -14.55 -9.23
N ALA A 81 -7.79 -15.81 -9.62
CA ALA A 81 -7.03 -16.14 -10.83
C ALA A 81 -7.61 -15.48 -12.10
N ARG A 82 -8.95 -15.46 -12.21
CA ARG A 82 -9.66 -14.82 -13.33
C ARG A 82 -9.47 -13.30 -13.33
N GLU A 83 -9.61 -12.67 -12.18
CA GLU A 83 -9.44 -11.23 -11.99
C GLU A 83 -7.99 -10.82 -12.25
N MET A 84 -7.01 -11.60 -11.77
CA MET A 84 -5.60 -11.37 -12.04
C MET A 84 -5.33 -11.35 -13.55
N LYS A 85 -5.75 -12.40 -14.27
CA LYS A 85 -5.66 -12.45 -15.74
C LYS A 85 -6.25 -11.21 -16.40
N MET A 86 -7.44 -10.79 -15.97
CA MET A 86 -8.13 -9.63 -16.54
C MET A 86 -7.32 -8.37 -16.28
N ARG A 87 -6.92 -8.12 -15.02
CA ARG A 87 -6.27 -6.88 -14.56
C ARG A 87 -4.86 -6.72 -15.11
N THR A 88 -4.08 -7.79 -15.21
CA THR A 88 -2.70 -7.74 -15.75
C THR A 88 -2.68 -7.53 -17.25
N SER A 89 -3.74 -7.93 -17.96
CA SER A 89 -3.84 -7.84 -19.42
C SER A 89 -4.44 -6.52 -19.92
N LEU A 90 -4.79 -5.56 -19.05
CA LEU A 90 -5.45 -4.31 -19.44
C LEU A 90 -4.54 -3.30 -20.17
N GLY A 91 -3.21 -3.48 -20.08
CA GLY A 91 -2.24 -2.47 -20.52
C GLY A 91 -2.31 -1.19 -19.66
N PRO A 92 -1.75 -0.05 -20.10
CA PRO A 92 -1.63 1.17 -19.27
C PRO A 92 -2.96 1.94 -19.16
N LYS A 93 -4.01 1.30 -18.61
CA LYS A 93 -5.35 1.87 -18.45
C LYS A 93 -5.81 1.76 -17.00
N ALA A 94 -6.75 2.62 -16.62
CA ALA A 94 -7.32 2.60 -15.28
C ALA A 94 -7.80 1.20 -14.89
N GLY A 95 -7.35 0.74 -13.71
CA GLY A 95 -7.66 -0.59 -13.20
C GLY A 95 -6.69 -1.70 -13.61
N VAL A 96 -5.62 -1.42 -14.36
CA VAL A 96 -4.50 -2.35 -14.59
C VAL A 96 -3.79 -2.70 -13.29
N MET A 97 -3.28 -3.93 -13.19
CA MET A 97 -2.39 -4.35 -12.12
C MET A 97 -1.07 -4.90 -12.67
N PRO A 98 0.08 -4.54 -12.07
CA PRO A 98 0.26 -3.46 -11.09
C PRO A 98 -0.07 -2.08 -11.69
N PRO A 99 -0.50 -1.09 -10.88
CA PRO A 99 -0.82 0.25 -11.37
C PRO A 99 0.47 0.97 -11.76
N TRP A 100 0.90 0.79 -13.00
CA TRP A 100 2.15 1.34 -13.52
C TRP A 100 1.91 1.91 -14.93
N PHE A 101 1.93 3.24 -15.04
CA PHE A 101 1.55 3.98 -16.25
C PHE A 101 2.76 4.65 -16.92
N VAL A 102 3.94 4.04 -16.80
CA VAL A 102 5.17 4.57 -17.40
C VAL A 102 5.22 4.21 -18.88
N GLU A 103 5.55 5.19 -19.71
CA GLU A 103 5.81 5.00 -21.14
C GLU A 103 7.09 4.18 -21.35
N LYS A 104 6.98 3.06 -22.08
CA LYS A 104 8.07 2.08 -22.26
C LYS A 104 9.11 2.49 -23.32
N ASP A 105 8.86 3.58 -24.04
CA ASP A 105 9.63 3.99 -25.22
C ASP A 105 10.20 5.42 -25.13
N ILE A 106 9.90 6.17 -24.05
CA ILE A 106 10.32 7.56 -23.89
C ILE A 106 11.03 7.77 -22.54
N GLY A 107 12.23 8.34 -22.57
CA GLY A 107 12.92 8.80 -21.36
C GLY A 107 13.60 7.69 -20.55
N ILE A 108 13.50 7.76 -19.22
CA ILE A 108 14.14 6.80 -18.31
C ILE A 108 13.36 5.49 -18.33
N GLN A 109 14.03 4.39 -18.65
CA GLN A 109 13.42 3.06 -18.81
C GLN A 109 13.81 2.05 -17.73
N LYS A 110 14.72 2.42 -16.84
CA LYS A 110 15.18 1.55 -15.76
C LYS A 110 14.88 2.22 -14.43
N PHE A 111 13.89 1.67 -13.74
CA PHE A 111 13.48 2.15 -12.43
C PHE A 111 13.98 1.18 -11.36
N LYS A 112 14.45 1.74 -10.24
CA LYS A 112 14.66 0.96 -9.04
C LYS A 112 13.29 0.47 -8.57
N ASN A 113 13.18 -0.82 -8.26
CA ASN A 113 11.93 -1.46 -7.81
C ASN A 113 10.78 -1.39 -8.83
N ASP A 114 11.07 -1.55 -10.13
CA ASP A 114 10.06 -1.60 -11.20
C ASP A 114 9.05 -2.75 -10.94
N PRO A 115 7.76 -2.45 -10.69
CA PRO A 115 6.76 -3.47 -10.43
C PRO A 115 6.18 -4.06 -11.71
N SER A 116 6.51 -3.53 -12.89
CA SER A 116 5.90 -3.92 -14.16
C SER A 116 6.05 -5.42 -14.45
N LEU A 117 5.12 -5.92 -15.24
CA LEU A 117 5.13 -7.28 -15.74
C LEU A 117 5.64 -7.28 -17.18
N SER A 118 6.53 -8.22 -17.46
CA SER A 118 6.89 -8.59 -18.83
C SER A 118 5.74 -9.31 -19.53
N ASP A 119 5.77 -9.33 -20.86
CA ASP A 119 4.74 -10.01 -21.66
C ASP A 119 4.73 -11.52 -21.37
N GLU A 120 5.88 -12.11 -21.10
CA GLU A 120 6.02 -13.51 -20.68
C GLU A 120 5.35 -13.77 -19.32
N GLU A 121 5.49 -12.85 -18.36
CA GLU A 121 4.86 -12.99 -17.05
C GLU A 121 3.35 -12.85 -17.12
N ILE A 122 2.85 -11.91 -17.93
CA ILE A 122 1.42 -11.79 -18.22
C ILE A 122 0.92 -13.09 -18.86
N ALA A 123 1.63 -13.63 -19.85
CA ALA A 123 1.27 -14.87 -20.52
C ALA A 123 1.23 -16.07 -19.54
N LYS A 124 2.16 -16.14 -18.58
CA LYS A 124 2.14 -17.15 -17.51
C LYS A 124 0.90 -17.04 -16.64
N ILE A 125 0.56 -15.83 -16.17
CA ILE A 125 -0.63 -15.58 -15.35
C ILE A 125 -1.90 -15.97 -16.11
N VAL A 126 -2.00 -15.57 -17.38
CA VAL A 126 -3.12 -15.91 -18.26
C VAL A 126 -3.26 -17.44 -18.40
N LYS A 127 -2.18 -18.13 -18.79
CA LYS A 127 -2.17 -19.58 -18.99
C LYS A 127 -2.50 -20.33 -17.70
N TRP A 128 -1.96 -19.89 -16.56
CA TRP A 128 -2.25 -20.48 -15.25
C TRP A 128 -3.73 -20.34 -14.89
N ALA A 129 -4.32 -19.16 -15.07
CA ALA A 129 -5.74 -18.95 -14.82
C ALA A 129 -6.62 -19.81 -15.74
N ASP A 130 -6.29 -19.89 -17.04
CA ASP A 130 -7.07 -20.64 -18.03
C ASP A 130 -6.95 -22.17 -17.89
N SER A 131 -5.85 -22.66 -17.31
CA SER A 131 -5.62 -24.09 -17.03
C SER A 131 -6.16 -24.56 -15.68
N GLY A 132 -6.97 -23.75 -15.00
CA GLY A 132 -7.63 -24.11 -13.75
C GLY A 132 -6.85 -23.76 -12.48
N ALA A 133 -5.84 -22.89 -12.59
CA ALA A 133 -5.08 -22.34 -11.46
C ALA A 133 -4.46 -23.42 -10.57
N SER A 134 -3.68 -24.33 -11.18
CA SER A 134 -3.06 -25.45 -10.48
C SER A 134 -2.05 -25.00 -9.41
N ARG A 135 -2.02 -25.67 -8.26
CA ARG A 135 -1.08 -25.33 -7.18
C ARG A 135 0.38 -25.62 -7.57
N GLY A 136 0.62 -26.79 -8.17
CA GLY A 136 1.97 -27.33 -8.34
C GLY A 136 2.51 -27.99 -7.07
N ASN A 137 3.79 -28.35 -7.10
CA ASN A 137 4.47 -28.96 -5.96
C ASN A 137 4.73 -27.90 -4.87
N PRO A 138 4.24 -28.08 -3.63
CA PRO A 138 4.52 -27.17 -2.52
C PRO A 138 6.01 -26.94 -2.24
N ALA A 139 6.87 -27.93 -2.55
CA ALA A 139 8.32 -27.79 -2.36
C ALA A 139 8.99 -26.80 -3.33
N ASP A 140 8.33 -26.44 -4.43
CA ASP A 140 8.83 -25.45 -5.40
C ASP A 140 8.50 -24.00 -4.97
N MET A 141 7.81 -23.82 -3.84
CA MET A 141 7.42 -22.49 -3.37
C MET A 141 8.67 -21.67 -3.03
N PRO A 142 8.81 -20.42 -3.54
CA PRO A 142 9.91 -19.55 -3.15
C PRO A 142 9.82 -19.21 -1.66
N ALA A 143 10.97 -18.88 -1.06
CA ALA A 143 11.02 -18.36 0.30
C ALA A 143 10.08 -17.15 0.44
N SER A 144 9.32 -17.09 1.53
CA SER A 144 8.42 -15.97 1.79
C SER A 144 9.21 -14.67 1.92
N LEU A 145 8.70 -13.59 1.34
CA LEU A 145 9.23 -12.26 1.59
C LEU A 145 8.92 -11.87 3.03
N ASN A 146 9.94 -11.40 3.74
CA ASN A 146 9.77 -10.74 5.03
C ASN A 146 9.64 -9.25 4.77
N PHE A 147 8.44 -8.73 4.98
CA PHE A 147 8.22 -7.30 4.97
C PHE A 147 8.48 -6.77 6.37
N ASP A 148 9.26 -5.70 6.45
CA ASP A 148 9.42 -4.99 7.71
C ASP A 148 8.16 -4.15 7.95
N ASP A 149 7.18 -4.75 8.62
CA ASP A 149 5.95 -4.09 9.06
C ASP A 149 6.11 -3.46 10.45
N SER A 150 7.34 -3.37 10.96
CA SER A 150 7.60 -2.62 12.18
C SER A 150 7.44 -1.12 11.94
N ASP A 151 7.12 -0.38 13.00
CA ASP A 151 7.17 1.08 12.98
C ASP A 151 8.64 1.60 13.05
N ASN A 152 9.63 0.81 12.62
CA ASN A 152 11.07 1.17 12.62
C ASN A 152 11.48 1.91 11.35
N TRP A 153 12.41 2.87 11.48
CA TRP A 153 12.93 3.72 10.41
C TRP A 153 13.53 2.92 9.25
N THR A 154 13.05 3.13 8.01
CA THR A 154 13.58 2.45 6.81
C THR A 154 14.96 2.95 6.41
N ILE A 155 15.31 4.17 6.84
CA ILE A 155 16.66 4.74 6.74
C ILE A 155 17.63 4.19 7.80
N GLY A 156 17.19 3.24 8.63
CA GLY A 156 17.85 2.87 9.89
C GLY A 156 17.65 3.94 10.98
N GLU A 157 18.28 3.78 12.14
CA GLU A 157 18.15 4.75 13.24
C GLU A 157 18.53 6.17 12.78
N PRO A 158 17.61 7.16 12.85
CA PRO A 158 17.90 8.54 12.47
C PRO A 158 18.85 9.21 13.47
N ASP A 159 19.70 10.10 12.97
CA ASP A 159 20.57 10.93 13.82
C ASP A 159 19.79 12.07 14.51
N LEU A 160 18.66 12.46 13.95
CA LEU A 160 17.75 13.47 14.49
C LEU A 160 16.31 13.10 14.17
N VAL A 161 15.45 13.07 15.19
CA VAL A 161 14.00 12.91 15.03
C VAL A 161 13.31 14.18 15.54
N LEU A 162 12.52 14.81 14.68
CA LEU A 162 11.71 15.97 15.02
C LEU A 162 10.23 15.61 14.97
N LYS A 163 9.44 16.12 15.91
CA LYS A 163 8.02 15.80 16.04
C LYS A 163 7.16 17.03 15.88
N SER A 164 6.13 16.93 15.03
CA SER A 164 5.13 18.00 14.88
C SER A 164 4.22 18.07 16.10
N LYS A 165 3.45 19.16 16.17
CA LYS A 165 2.30 19.21 17.07
C LYS A 165 1.32 18.10 16.70
N GLU A 166 0.66 17.55 17.71
CA GLU A 166 -0.48 16.67 17.52
C GLU A 166 -1.67 17.48 17.01
N VAL A 167 -2.35 16.92 16.01
CA VAL A 167 -3.59 17.43 15.47
C VAL A 167 -4.71 16.44 15.81
N THR A 168 -5.88 16.97 16.13
CA THR A 168 -7.11 16.17 16.27
C THR A 168 -7.95 16.38 15.02
N VAL A 169 -8.20 15.31 14.28
CA VAL A 169 -8.96 15.31 13.05
C VAL A 169 -10.37 14.80 13.36
N PRO A 170 -11.43 15.56 13.04
CA PRO A 170 -12.79 15.11 13.27
C PRO A 170 -13.13 13.90 12.38
N ALA A 171 -14.12 13.11 12.79
CA ALA A 171 -14.57 11.93 12.05
C ALA A 171 -15.09 12.27 10.64
N THR A 172 -15.77 13.39 10.51
CA THR A 172 -16.35 13.87 9.26
C THR A 172 -16.09 15.36 9.14
N GLY A 173 -16.00 15.84 7.90
CA GLY A 173 -15.77 17.25 7.61
C GLY A 173 -15.12 17.43 6.23
N PRO A 174 -14.99 18.69 5.80
CA PRO A 174 -14.13 19.01 4.66
C PRO A 174 -12.65 18.77 5.00
N ASP A 175 -11.82 18.70 3.97
CA ASP A 175 -10.37 18.69 4.13
C ASP A 175 -9.90 19.97 4.84
N TRP A 176 -8.95 19.81 5.75
CA TRP A 176 -8.29 20.94 6.40
C TRP A 176 -6.98 21.28 5.68
N TRP A 177 -6.78 22.57 5.46
CA TRP A 177 -5.58 23.12 4.84
C TRP A 177 -4.99 24.20 5.74
N GLY A 178 -3.71 24.11 6.07
CA GLY A 178 -3.09 25.15 6.88
C GLY A 178 -1.70 24.85 7.41
N ASP A 179 -1.24 25.75 8.27
CA ASP A 179 0.06 25.70 8.93
C ASP A 179 -0.01 24.86 10.20
N VAL A 180 0.94 23.93 10.38
CA VAL A 180 1.04 23.03 11.55
C VAL A 180 2.12 23.50 12.54
N GLY A 181 2.82 24.57 12.21
CA GLY A 181 3.73 25.30 13.07
C GLY A 181 5.21 25.15 12.70
N LEU A 182 6.05 25.69 13.58
CA LEU A 182 7.50 25.54 13.54
C LEU A 182 7.97 24.46 14.51
N ILE A 183 8.99 23.70 14.12
CA ILE A 183 9.67 22.73 14.97
C ILE A 183 11.16 23.09 15.03
N PRO A 184 11.68 23.60 16.15
CA PRO A 184 13.11 23.88 16.28
C PRO A 184 13.94 22.61 16.08
N THR A 185 14.98 22.67 15.26
CA THR A 185 15.85 21.50 15.01
C THR A 185 16.78 21.18 16.18
N GLY A 186 17.07 22.19 17.01
CA GLY A 186 18.06 22.08 18.09
C GLY A 186 19.52 22.01 17.62
N LEU A 187 19.79 22.13 16.32
CA LEU A 187 21.14 22.08 15.78
C LEU A 187 21.93 23.34 16.13
N THR A 188 23.16 23.15 16.61
CA THR A 188 24.10 24.25 16.90
C THR A 188 25.16 24.41 15.81
N GLU A 189 25.27 23.46 14.89
CA GLU A 189 26.17 23.48 13.73
C GLU A 189 25.43 23.00 12.47
N ASP A 190 25.90 23.45 11.31
CA ASP A 190 25.37 23.05 10.01
C ASP A 190 25.61 21.55 9.76
N ARG A 191 24.57 20.85 9.31
CA ARG A 191 24.65 19.42 8.97
C ARG A 191 24.14 19.17 7.56
N TYR A 192 24.84 18.32 6.80
CA TYR A 192 24.34 17.83 5.53
C TYR A 192 23.57 16.53 5.74
N VAL A 193 22.35 16.49 5.20
CA VAL A 193 21.43 15.35 5.29
C VAL A 193 21.70 14.38 4.14
N SER A 194 21.83 13.11 4.47
CA SER A 194 22.02 11.97 3.55
C SER A 194 20.71 11.22 3.28
N ALA A 195 19.78 11.22 4.22
CA ALA A 195 18.43 10.71 4.00
C ALA A 195 17.40 11.42 4.90
N VAL A 196 16.17 11.49 4.44
CA VAL A 196 15.02 11.95 5.23
C VAL A 196 13.85 10.99 5.07
N GLU A 197 13.15 10.74 6.16
CA GLU A 197 11.93 9.96 6.19
C GLU A 197 10.89 10.69 7.05
N VAL A 198 9.64 10.73 6.58
CA VAL A 198 8.53 11.34 7.32
C VAL A 198 7.46 10.31 7.54
N ARG A 199 7.03 10.18 8.79
CA ARG A 199 6.05 9.18 9.22
C ARG A 199 4.89 9.84 9.92
N GLU A 200 3.70 9.33 9.66
CA GLU A 200 2.55 9.67 10.48
C GLU A 200 2.43 8.66 11.62
N VAL A 201 2.30 9.19 12.83
CA VAL A 201 1.91 8.43 14.02
C VAL A 201 0.49 8.81 14.35
N ASN A 202 -0.42 7.84 14.32
CA ASN A 202 -1.84 8.03 14.59
C ASN A 202 -2.45 6.87 15.39
N ASP A 203 -3.68 7.06 15.86
CA ASP A 203 -4.44 6.08 16.65
C ASP A 203 -5.45 5.26 15.81
N ILE A 204 -5.25 5.19 14.48
CA ILE A 204 -6.12 4.40 13.59
C ILE A 204 -5.75 2.90 13.71
N PRO A 205 -6.71 2.00 13.96
CA PRO A 205 -6.45 0.56 14.05
C PRO A 205 -5.91 -0.04 12.76
N LYS A 206 -4.76 -0.71 12.86
CA LYS A 206 -4.18 -1.54 11.79
C LYS A 206 -5.07 -2.79 11.61
N GLY A 207 -5.81 -2.87 10.50
CA GLY A 207 -6.66 -4.05 10.16
C GLY A 207 -8.17 -3.80 10.02
N GLY A 208 -8.64 -2.55 10.09
CA GLY A 208 -10.05 -2.20 9.84
C GLY A 208 -10.42 -2.08 8.36
N THR A 209 -11.72 -2.14 8.04
CA THR A 209 -12.22 -1.86 6.68
C THR A 209 -11.97 -0.40 6.32
N ILE A 210 -11.15 -0.16 5.31
CA ILE A 210 -10.88 1.17 4.74
C ILE A 210 -11.49 1.26 3.34
N LYS A 211 -12.06 2.41 2.99
CA LYS A 211 -12.60 2.66 1.64
C LYS A 211 -11.51 2.99 0.63
N THR A 212 -10.41 3.58 1.10
CA THR A 212 -9.26 4.00 0.30
C THR A 212 -7.98 3.77 1.11
N VAL A 213 -6.83 3.71 0.44
CA VAL A 213 -5.51 3.66 1.09
C VAL A 213 -5.31 4.83 2.05
N GLY A 214 -5.82 6.02 1.67
CA GLY A 214 -5.80 7.22 2.51
C GLY A 214 -6.55 7.07 3.84
N GLY A 215 -7.50 6.14 3.97
CA GLY A 215 -8.21 5.92 5.23
C GLY A 215 -7.34 5.42 6.40
N ARG A 216 -6.07 5.07 6.16
CA ARG A 216 -5.08 4.70 7.19
C ARG A 216 -4.28 5.90 7.73
N TYR A 217 -4.50 7.09 7.17
CA TYR A 217 -3.70 8.28 7.43
C TYR A 217 -4.60 9.50 7.55
N ALA A 218 -4.18 10.47 8.34
CA ALA A 218 -4.81 11.78 8.47
C ALA A 218 -4.11 12.81 7.59
N PHE A 219 -2.78 12.83 7.56
CA PHE A 219 -1.99 13.72 6.74
C PHE A 219 -1.94 13.19 5.30
N HIS A 220 -2.72 13.82 4.41
CA HIS A 220 -2.64 13.50 2.99
C HIS A 220 -1.33 14.02 2.41
N HIS A 221 -1.06 15.32 2.61
CA HIS A 221 0.20 15.95 2.24
C HIS A 221 0.74 16.84 3.37
N MET A 222 2.06 16.92 3.49
CA MET A 222 2.72 17.96 4.28
C MET A 222 3.91 18.52 3.51
N THR A 223 3.78 19.78 3.08
CA THR A 223 4.91 20.54 2.55
C THR A 223 5.62 21.24 3.69
N TYR A 224 6.94 21.01 3.76
CA TYR A 224 7.78 21.61 4.80
C TYR A 224 9.14 22.01 4.26
N SER A 225 9.73 22.99 4.92
CA SER A 225 11.10 23.45 4.68
C SER A 225 11.81 23.65 6.01
N SER A 226 13.13 23.57 6.04
CA SER A 226 13.92 24.14 7.13
C SER A 226 14.22 25.60 6.81
N ILE A 227 14.05 26.49 7.79
CA ILE A 227 14.37 27.90 7.71
C ILE A 227 15.11 28.34 8.97
N VAL A 228 15.97 29.34 8.89
CA VAL A 228 16.50 30.02 10.08
C VAL A 228 15.50 31.13 10.46
N PRO A 229 14.83 31.05 11.64
CA PRO A 229 13.89 32.08 12.07
C PRO A 229 14.54 33.47 12.06
N GLY A 230 13.81 34.49 11.59
CA GLY A 230 14.30 35.86 11.49
C GLY A 230 15.14 36.18 10.23
N GLN A 231 15.49 35.19 9.41
CA GLN A 231 16.21 35.41 8.15
C GLN A 231 15.34 35.36 6.90
N ARG A 232 14.02 35.17 7.01
CA ARG A 232 13.11 34.81 5.89
C ARG A 232 13.16 35.75 4.67
N ASP A 233 13.42 37.03 4.86
CA ASP A 233 13.43 38.05 3.81
C ASP A 233 14.85 38.55 3.45
N SER A 234 15.88 37.83 3.89
CA SER A 234 17.28 38.19 3.66
C SER A 234 17.88 37.44 2.46
N ALA A 235 18.96 37.98 1.89
CA ALA A 235 19.73 37.25 0.87
C ALA A 235 20.28 35.91 1.39
N SER A 236 20.54 35.78 2.70
CA SER A 236 20.97 34.53 3.35
C SER A 236 19.83 33.53 3.58
N ALA A 237 18.57 33.92 3.38
CA ALA A 237 17.42 33.02 3.46
C ALA A 237 17.53 31.91 2.40
N GLU A 238 17.91 32.27 1.17
CA GLU A 238 18.01 31.31 0.07
C GLU A 238 19.14 30.29 0.26
N GLU A 239 20.20 30.69 0.98
CA GLU A 239 21.35 29.82 1.25
C GLU A 239 21.09 28.86 2.42
N THR A 240 20.30 29.29 3.41
CA THR A 240 20.03 28.51 4.64
C THR A 240 18.71 27.76 4.61
N ALA A 241 17.77 28.15 3.72
CA ALA A 241 16.48 27.49 3.60
C ALA A 241 16.55 26.26 2.70
N THR A 242 16.06 25.12 3.21
CA THR A 242 15.96 23.88 2.44
C THR A 242 14.53 23.41 2.37
N THR A 243 14.01 23.22 1.16
CA THR A 243 12.75 22.52 0.94
C THR A 243 13.04 21.04 0.92
N TRP A 244 12.24 20.28 1.64
CA TRP A 244 12.36 18.84 1.71
C TRP A 244 11.37 18.17 0.76
N PRO A 245 11.59 16.91 0.40
CA PRO A 245 10.57 16.11 -0.27
C PRO A 245 9.25 16.17 0.52
N ILE A 246 8.16 16.43 -0.19
CA ILE A 246 6.82 16.55 0.39
C ILE A 246 6.45 15.20 1.00
N HIS A 247 5.92 15.20 2.23
CA HIS A 247 5.32 13.99 2.78
C HIS A 247 3.97 13.76 2.09
N GLU A 248 3.75 12.53 1.66
CA GLU A 248 2.52 12.05 1.04
C GLU A 248 2.16 10.69 1.65
N VAL A 249 0.90 10.29 1.55
CA VAL A 249 0.41 9.01 2.05
C VAL A 249 1.25 7.84 1.51
N GLY A 250 1.91 7.10 2.41
CA GLY A 250 2.70 5.92 2.06
C GLY A 250 4.00 6.19 1.30
N ARG A 251 4.51 7.43 1.34
CA ARG A 251 5.77 7.79 0.69
C ARG A 251 6.96 7.04 1.32
N ASN A 252 7.85 6.52 0.48
CA ASN A 252 9.13 5.94 0.90
C ASN A 252 10.11 7.02 1.40
N ALA A 253 11.13 6.61 2.15
CA ALA A 253 12.22 7.50 2.50
C ALA A 253 12.97 8.05 1.27
N ASP A 254 13.44 9.28 1.38
CA ASP A 254 14.25 9.94 0.39
C ASP A 254 15.73 9.81 0.76
N ILE A 255 16.47 9.02 -0.03
CA ILE A 255 17.92 8.85 0.11
C ILE A 255 18.61 9.75 -0.91
N PHE A 256 19.46 10.64 -0.44
CA PHE A 256 20.19 11.57 -1.30
C PHE A 256 21.51 10.95 -1.78
N PRO A 257 21.92 11.20 -3.04
CA PRO A 257 23.19 10.72 -3.57
C PRO A 257 24.37 11.18 -2.70
N PRO A 258 25.45 10.38 -2.57
CA PRO A 258 26.60 10.73 -1.75
C PRO A 258 27.37 11.96 -2.27
N GLU A 259 27.10 12.42 -3.50
CA GLU A 259 27.67 13.65 -4.08
C GLU A 259 26.80 14.89 -3.82
N ALA A 260 25.55 14.69 -3.38
CA ALA A 260 24.53 15.74 -3.26
C ALA A 260 23.93 15.73 -1.84
N GLY A 261 24.45 16.59 -0.97
CA GLY A 261 23.93 16.80 0.38
C GLY A 261 22.97 17.98 0.45
N ARG A 262 21.88 17.83 1.20
CA ARG A 262 20.98 18.95 1.52
C ARG A 262 21.36 19.55 2.87
N LEU A 263 21.49 20.87 2.93
CA LEU A 263 21.86 21.56 4.16
C LEU A 263 20.65 21.63 5.12
N LEU A 264 20.87 21.21 6.37
CA LEU A 264 20.04 21.53 7.51
C LEU A 264 20.87 22.47 8.40
N ALA A 265 20.59 23.77 8.29
CA ALA A 265 21.40 24.82 8.90
C ALA A 265 21.30 24.82 10.44
N ALA A 266 22.35 25.27 11.10
CA ALA A 266 22.35 25.56 12.53
C ALA A 266 21.22 26.54 12.89
N ASN A 267 20.63 26.37 14.07
CA ASN A 267 19.54 27.20 14.61
C ASN A 267 18.30 27.27 13.71
N SER A 268 18.17 26.33 12.76
CA SER A 268 16.99 26.28 11.90
C SER A 268 15.80 25.62 12.60
N SER A 269 14.61 25.86 12.06
CA SER A 269 13.37 25.19 12.40
C SER A 269 12.75 24.59 11.15
N LEU A 270 12.11 23.43 11.28
CA LEU A 270 11.17 22.99 10.26
C LEU A 270 9.94 23.90 10.28
N SER A 271 9.47 24.28 9.11
CA SER A 271 8.33 25.14 8.88
C SER A 271 7.30 24.37 8.07
N LEU A 272 6.18 24.03 8.71
CA LEU A 272 5.15 23.14 8.17
C LEU A 272 3.98 23.98 7.67
N THR A 273 4.20 24.72 6.58
CA THR A 273 3.31 25.81 6.15
C THR A 273 2.08 25.37 5.37
N ALA A 274 2.07 24.15 4.84
CA ALA A 274 0.98 23.65 4.00
C ALA A 274 0.73 22.16 4.25
N GLY A 275 0.01 21.88 5.33
CA GLY A 275 -0.61 20.59 5.59
C GLY A 275 -1.96 20.48 4.91
N HIS A 276 -2.23 19.31 4.34
CA HIS A 276 -3.52 18.87 3.80
C HIS A 276 -3.95 17.64 4.59
N ILE A 277 -4.99 17.77 5.40
CA ILE A 277 -5.43 16.76 6.37
C ILE A 277 -6.86 16.33 6.03
N HIS A 278 -7.08 15.02 5.96
CA HIS A 278 -8.33 14.42 5.50
C HIS A 278 -9.05 13.66 6.62
N PRO A 279 -10.33 13.97 6.90
CA PRO A 279 -11.17 13.16 7.78
C PRO A 279 -11.35 11.72 7.28
N ASN A 280 -11.15 10.73 8.13
CA ASN A 280 -11.11 9.31 7.76
C ASN A 280 -12.30 8.48 8.29
N GLY A 281 -13.38 9.15 8.72
CA GLY A 281 -14.58 8.50 9.26
C GLY A 281 -14.54 8.22 10.76
N ARG A 282 -13.48 8.62 11.47
CA ARG A 282 -13.37 8.56 12.93
C ARG A 282 -12.58 9.76 13.46
N GLU A 283 -12.84 10.15 14.68
CA GLU A 283 -11.94 11.10 15.33
C GLU A 283 -10.56 10.45 15.47
N THR A 284 -9.53 11.14 15.00
CA THR A 284 -8.17 10.60 14.92
C THR A 284 -7.20 11.62 15.49
N LYS A 285 -6.29 11.18 16.34
CA LYS A 285 -5.13 11.97 16.74
C LYS A 285 -3.95 11.56 15.91
N ALA A 286 -3.28 12.53 15.30
CA ALA A 286 -2.14 12.29 14.44
C ALA A 286 -1.04 13.33 14.65
N HIS A 287 0.20 12.94 14.43
CA HIS A 287 1.33 13.85 14.27
C HIS A 287 2.33 13.27 13.28
N LEU A 288 3.23 14.11 12.78
CA LEU A 288 4.32 13.70 11.91
C LEU A 288 5.63 13.64 12.70
N GLU A 289 6.40 12.59 12.44
CA GLU A 289 7.79 12.45 12.84
C GLU A 289 8.70 12.58 11.62
N PHE A 290 9.74 13.38 11.73
CA PHE A 290 10.72 13.66 10.68
C PHE A 290 12.07 13.10 11.13
N GLY A 291 12.47 11.97 10.53
CA GLY A 291 13.76 11.34 10.75
C GLY A 291 14.79 11.84 9.74
N PHE A 292 15.91 12.36 10.23
CA PHE A 292 17.04 12.78 9.41
C PHE A 292 18.26 11.90 9.69
N LYS A 293 18.92 11.45 8.62
CA LYS A 293 20.29 10.96 8.68
C LYS A 293 21.25 11.99 8.11
N PHE A 294 22.40 12.10 8.73
CA PHE A 294 23.44 13.03 8.33
C PHE A 294 24.60 12.31 7.63
N PHE A 295 25.28 13.06 6.77
CA PHE A 295 26.64 12.72 6.40
C PHE A 295 27.59 12.93 7.60
N PRO A 296 28.78 12.28 7.58
CA PRO A 296 29.83 12.54 8.58
C PRO A 296 30.16 14.03 8.70
N LYS A 297 30.58 14.45 9.91
CA LYS A 297 31.02 15.83 10.13
C LYS A 297 32.17 16.18 9.18
N GLY A 298 32.16 17.41 8.64
CA GLY A 298 33.13 17.89 7.66
C GLY A 298 32.85 17.49 6.21
N TYR A 299 31.82 16.67 5.95
CA TYR A 299 31.36 16.39 4.59
C TYR A 299 31.01 17.68 3.85
N LYS A 300 31.42 17.75 2.58
CA LYS A 300 31.11 18.83 1.66
C LYS A 300 30.56 18.23 0.36
N PRO A 301 29.32 18.55 -0.04
CA PRO A 301 28.76 17.99 -1.25
C PRO A 301 29.47 18.54 -2.49
N LEU A 302 29.63 17.69 -3.50
CA LEU A 302 30.14 18.09 -4.81
C LEU A 302 29.11 18.98 -5.52
N PHE A 303 27.83 18.63 -5.39
CA PHE A 303 26.73 19.37 -5.99
C PHE A 303 25.91 20.09 -4.93
N ARG A 304 25.79 21.42 -5.08
CA ARG A 304 24.87 22.23 -4.27
C ARG A 304 23.50 22.28 -4.94
N ARG A 305 22.46 22.36 -4.11
CA ARG A 305 21.09 22.56 -4.58
C ARG A 305 20.99 23.90 -5.32
N SER A 306 20.40 23.89 -6.51
CA SER A 306 20.01 25.10 -7.24
C SER A 306 18.49 25.14 -7.35
N SER A 307 17.85 26.22 -6.90
CA SER A 307 16.41 26.44 -7.05
C SER A 307 16.10 27.18 -8.35
N ARG A 308 15.76 26.45 -9.42
CA ARG A 308 15.12 27.03 -10.60
C ARG A 308 13.61 26.79 -10.55
N ILE A 309 12.84 27.81 -10.22
CA ILE A 309 11.38 27.77 -10.34
C ILE A 309 11.01 28.24 -11.75
N ARG A 310 10.49 27.34 -12.59
CA ARG A 310 9.89 27.72 -13.87
C ARG A 310 8.42 28.07 -13.64
N ARG A 311 8.08 29.37 -13.68
CA ARG A 311 6.69 29.85 -13.66
C ARG A 311 6.28 30.25 -15.08
N SER A 312 5.14 29.76 -15.55
CA SER A 312 4.51 30.36 -16.73
C SER A 312 3.94 31.72 -16.32
N LYS A 313 4.34 32.78 -17.04
CA LYS A 313 3.79 34.13 -16.85
C LYS A 313 2.56 34.40 -17.70
N SER A 314 2.26 33.54 -18.67
CA SER A 314 1.13 33.68 -19.57
C SER A 314 0.60 32.30 -19.92
N PHE A 315 -0.53 31.94 -19.30
CA PHE A 315 -1.30 30.77 -19.65
C PHE A 315 -2.75 31.23 -19.82
N MET A 316 -3.16 31.43 -21.08
CA MET A 316 -4.53 31.80 -21.41
C MET A 316 -5.28 30.52 -21.77
N LEU A 317 -6.24 30.14 -20.93
CA LEU A 317 -7.21 29.10 -21.25
C LEU A 317 -8.36 29.75 -22.01
N THR A 318 -8.45 29.51 -23.32
CA THR A 318 -9.65 29.86 -24.08
C THR A 318 -10.78 28.88 -23.72
N PRO A 319 -11.96 29.37 -23.30
CA PRO A 319 -13.12 28.52 -23.11
C PRO A 319 -13.47 27.82 -24.45
N ARG A 320 -13.80 26.54 -24.39
CA ARG A 320 -14.47 25.85 -25.50
C ARG A 320 -15.97 25.90 -25.30
#